data_AF-A0A968K6A9-F1
#
_entry.id   AF-A0A968K6A9-F1
#
_cell.length_a   1.000
_cell.length_b   1.000
_cell.length_c   1.000
_cell.angle_alpha   90.00
_cell.angle_beta   90.00
_cell.angle_gamma   90.00
#
_symmetry.space_group_name_H-M   'P 1'
#
loop_
_entity.id
_entity.type
_entity.pdbx_description
1 polymer ?
#
loop_
_entity_poly.entity_id
_entity_poly.type
_entity_poly.pdbx_seq_one_letter_code
_entity_poly.pdbx_strand_id
1 'polypeptide(L)'
;MSRNISVNIKDGLNANFERNENGINLVSVTLHEDELEDFGALKFGEPITKAIEAAEELIECFLESVVPFKSYPLDQTTRWSFTSSDGNALLGRNGENWGKFKAAHTIVKGGGTPKNKGAYALPHHKIKGGQVTTFWSGVRAARQRLSAVSGVSDAERQGAARHLARHYREFGKTPPASLAELAGQSYADANSVIAMMKLRSAARRLSV
;
A
#
# COMPACT_ATOMS: atom_id res chain seq x y z
N MET A 1 -26.63 7.18 -2.09
CA MET A 1 -26.94 5.94 -2.82
C MET A 1 -25.70 5.08 -2.82
N SER A 2 -25.73 3.92 -2.17
CA SER A 2 -24.61 2.98 -2.20
C SER A 2 -24.64 2.14 -3.47
N ARG A 3 -23.46 1.87 -4.05
CA ARG A 3 -23.29 0.98 -5.21
C ARG A 3 -22.41 -0.20 -4.84
N ASN A 4 -22.90 -1.40 -5.08
CA ASN A 4 -22.14 -2.64 -4.92
C ASN A 4 -21.29 -2.90 -6.17
N ILE A 5 -20.03 -3.24 -5.96
CA ILE A 5 -19.05 -3.53 -7.01
C ILE A 5 -18.44 -4.89 -6.68
N SER A 6 -18.61 -5.87 -7.57
CA SER A 6 -17.96 -7.18 -7.46
C SER A 6 -16.80 -7.25 -8.44
N VAL A 7 -15.63 -7.65 -7.97
CA VAL A 7 -14.41 -7.80 -8.78
C VAL A 7 -13.91 -9.23 -8.65
N ASN A 8 -13.76 -9.91 -9.78
CA ASN A 8 -13.05 -11.18 -9.85
C ASN A 8 -11.54 -10.90 -9.86
N ILE A 9 -10.83 -11.39 -8.84
CA ILE A 9 -9.43 -11.05 -8.60
C ILE A 9 -8.52 -12.03 -9.35
N LYS A 10 -8.75 -13.34 -9.15
CA LYS A 10 -8.06 -14.46 -9.81
C LYS A 10 -8.64 -15.79 -9.30
N ASP A 11 -8.70 -16.84 -10.12
CA ASP A 11 -8.95 -18.25 -9.73
C ASP A 11 -9.98 -18.40 -8.59
N GLY A 12 -11.25 -18.04 -8.87
CA GLY A 12 -12.36 -18.23 -7.93
C GLY A 12 -12.43 -17.24 -6.74
N LEU A 13 -11.48 -16.31 -6.62
CA LEU A 13 -11.48 -15.26 -5.60
C LEU A 13 -12.28 -14.03 -6.05
N ASN A 14 -13.42 -13.80 -5.42
CA ASN A 14 -14.29 -12.65 -5.64
C ASN A 14 -14.23 -11.68 -4.44
N ALA A 15 -14.03 -10.39 -4.69
CA ALA A 15 -14.18 -9.35 -3.68
C ALA A 15 -15.38 -8.45 -4.00
N ASN A 16 -16.21 -8.20 -2.99
CA ASN A 16 -17.38 -7.34 -3.05
C ASN A 16 -17.10 -6.06 -2.27
N PHE A 17 -17.35 -4.93 -2.89
CA PHE A 17 -17.16 -3.60 -2.33
C PHE A 17 -18.46 -2.81 -2.34
N GLU A 18 -18.66 -1.97 -1.34
CA GLU A 18 -19.73 -0.98 -1.29
C GLU A 18 -19.13 0.42 -1.37
N ARG A 19 -19.52 1.17 -2.40
CA ARG A 19 -19.18 2.59 -2.52
C ARG A 19 -20.29 3.43 -1.90
N ASN A 20 -19.94 4.25 -0.91
CA ASN A 20 -20.81 5.25 -0.29
C ASN A 20 -20.16 6.65 -0.30
N GLU A 21 -20.79 7.62 0.37
CA GLU A 21 -20.30 9.00 0.46
C GLU A 21 -18.97 9.15 1.20
N ASN A 22 -18.63 8.17 2.05
CA ASN A 22 -17.40 8.13 2.83
C ASN A 22 -16.26 7.36 2.15
N GLY A 23 -16.51 6.78 0.96
CA GLY A 23 -15.52 6.05 0.19
C GLY A 23 -15.98 4.65 -0.19
N ILE A 24 -15.03 3.72 -0.26
CA ILE A 24 -15.26 2.34 -0.72
C ILE A 24 -14.87 1.39 0.38
N ASN A 25 -15.82 0.55 0.76
CA ASN A 25 -15.68 -0.40 1.84
C ASN A 25 -15.66 -1.81 1.24
N LEU A 26 -14.68 -2.63 1.64
CA LEU A 26 -14.73 -4.06 1.35
C LEU A 26 -15.84 -4.67 2.20
N VAL A 27 -16.81 -5.29 1.53
CA VAL A 27 -17.98 -5.90 2.16
C VAL A 27 -17.74 -7.38 2.45
N SER A 28 -17.20 -8.10 1.46
CA SER A 28 -16.88 -9.52 1.59
C SER A 28 -15.85 -9.96 0.58
N VAL A 29 -15.14 -11.03 0.92
CA VAL A 29 -14.28 -11.77 0.01
C VAL A 29 -14.77 -13.22 0.03
N THR A 30 -15.14 -13.74 -1.14
CA THR A 30 -15.64 -15.09 -1.32
C THR A 30 -14.63 -15.88 -2.16
N LEU A 31 -14.24 -17.04 -1.65
CA LEU A 31 -13.52 -18.06 -2.39
C LEU A 31 -14.54 -19.14 -2.78
N HIS A 32 -14.68 -19.43 -4.08
CA HIS A 32 -15.47 -20.57 -4.51
C HIS A 32 -14.63 -21.84 -4.39
N GLU A 33 -15.09 -22.80 -3.59
CA GLU A 33 -14.39 -24.06 -3.29
C GLU A 33 -14.25 -24.97 -4.53
N ASP A 34 -15.06 -24.73 -5.56
CA ASP A 34 -15.17 -25.53 -6.78
C ASP A 34 -13.93 -25.45 -7.69
N GLU A 35 -12.97 -24.54 -7.40
CA GLU A 35 -11.72 -24.35 -8.15
C GLU A 35 -10.46 -24.77 -7.34
N LEU A 36 -10.61 -25.62 -6.31
CA LEU A 36 -9.51 -26.06 -5.44
C LEU A 36 -8.69 -27.24 -5.98
N GLU A 37 -9.09 -27.91 -7.07
CA GLU A 37 -8.47 -29.18 -7.48
C GLU A 37 -7.06 -29.04 -8.09
N ASP A 38 -6.65 -27.85 -8.54
CA ASP A 38 -5.31 -27.63 -9.13
C ASP A 38 -4.29 -27.04 -8.14
N PHE A 39 -4.72 -26.71 -6.92
CA PHE A 39 -3.82 -26.25 -5.85
C PHE A 39 -3.43 -27.44 -4.96
N GLY A 40 -2.56 -28.31 -5.48
CA GLY A 40 -2.07 -29.50 -4.80
C GLY A 40 -1.76 -29.27 -3.31
N ALA A 41 -2.33 -30.12 -2.44
CA ALA A 41 -2.03 -30.30 -1.02
C ALA A 41 -1.62 -29.01 -0.27
N LEU A 42 -2.59 -28.09 -0.15
CA LEU A 42 -2.46 -26.83 0.60
C LEU A 42 -2.31 -27.05 2.11
N LYS A 43 -1.23 -26.53 2.70
CA LYS A 43 -1.06 -26.46 4.16
C LYS A 43 -1.91 -25.30 4.73
N PHE A 44 -2.73 -25.60 5.73
CA PHE A 44 -3.50 -24.60 6.49
C PHE A 44 -2.57 -23.46 7.00
N GLY A 45 -2.80 -22.22 6.54
CA GLY A 45 -2.16 -21.02 7.08
C GLY A 45 -1.59 -20.02 6.06
N GLU A 46 -1.41 -20.39 4.79
CA GLU A 46 -0.85 -19.49 3.75
C GLU A 46 -1.85 -18.73 2.83
N PRO A 47 -3.09 -19.19 2.56
CA PRO A 47 -3.94 -18.53 1.55
C PRO A 47 -4.61 -17.23 2.03
N ILE A 48 -4.91 -17.08 3.31
CA ILE A 48 -5.59 -15.88 3.84
C ILE A 48 -4.68 -14.64 3.76
N THR A 49 -3.39 -14.79 4.07
CA THR A 49 -2.43 -13.67 4.02
C THR A 49 -2.29 -13.11 2.60
N LYS A 50 -2.21 -13.98 1.58
CA LYS A 50 -2.14 -13.55 0.18
C LYS A 50 -3.43 -12.88 -0.29
N ALA A 51 -4.59 -13.38 0.14
CA ALA A 51 -5.87 -12.77 -0.17
C ALA A 51 -6.03 -11.38 0.46
N ILE A 52 -5.51 -11.18 1.68
CA ILE A 52 -5.47 -9.88 2.35
C ILE A 52 -4.51 -8.92 1.63
N GLU A 53 -3.30 -9.37 1.28
CA GLU A 53 -2.34 -8.56 0.51
C GLU A 53 -2.92 -8.14 -0.85
N ALA A 54 -3.62 -9.04 -1.54
CA ALA A 54 -4.30 -8.73 -2.79
C ALA A 54 -5.46 -7.74 -2.61
N ALA A 55 -6.24 -7.87 -1.53
CA ALA A 55 -7.31 -6.93 -1.21
C ALA A 55 -6.76 -5.54 -0.83
N GLU A 56 -5.63 -5.48 -0.11
CA GLU A 56 -4.90 -4.23 0.18
C GLU A 56 -4.42 -3.56 -1.12
N GLU A 57 -3.82 -4.32 -2.05
CA GLU A 57 -3.41 -3.81 -3.36
C GLU A 57 -4.60 -3.30 -4.19
N LEU A 58 -5.78 -3.91 -4.08
CA LEU A 58 -6.99 -3.47 -4.80
C LEU A 58 -7.60 -2.19 -4.21
N ILE A 59 -7.60 -2.03 -2.88
CA ILE A 59 -8.04 -0.79 -2.24
C ILE A 59 -7.09 0.36 -2.59
N GLU A 60 -5.78 0.10 -2.67
CA GLU A 60 -4.79 1.07 -3.14
C GLU A 60 -4.97 1.39 -4.64
N CYS A 61 -5.30 0.40 -5.48
CA CYS A 61 -5.62 0.61 -6.90
C CYS A 61 -6.91 1.40 -7.14
N PHE A 62 -7.90 1.31 -6.25
CA PHE A 62 -9.18 2.00 -6.45
C PHE A 62 -9.09 3.51 -6.14
N LEU A 63 -8.15 3.91 -5.31
CA LEU A 63 -7.85 5.32 -5.09
C LEU A 63 -6.79 5.73 -6.12
N GLU A 64 -7.20 6.23 -7.29
CA GLU A 64 -6.28 6.64 -8.38
C GLU A 64 -5.15 7.59 -7.94
N SER A 65 -5.33 8.23 -6.80
CA SER A 65 -4.43 9.15 -6.14
C SER A 65 -3.43 8.52 -5.18
N VAL A 66 -3.60 7.28 -4.72
CA VAL A 66 -2.55 6.56 -4.00
C VAL A 66 -1.72 5.81 -5.05
N VAL A 67 -0.41 6.07 -5.06
CA VAL A 67 0.48 5.39 -6.00
C VAL A 67 0.61 3.94 -5.56
N PRO A 68 0.36 2.96 -6.45
CA PRO A 68 0.52 1.55 -6.10
C PRO A 68 1.93 1.27 -5.59
N PHE A 69 2.01 0.47 -4.53
CA PHE A 69 3.29 0.07 -3.97
C PHE A 69 4.18 -0.60 -5.02
N LYS A 70 5.48 -0.28 -4.96
CA LYS A 70 6.50 -0.96 -5.76
C LYS A 70 7.83 -1.03 -5.02
N SER A 71 8.42 -2.22 -5.00
CA SER A 71 9.76 -2.43 -4.48
C SER A 71 10.84 -1.88 -5.43
N TYR A 72 11.84 -1.24 -4.84
CA TYR A 72 13.04 -0.74 -5.50
C TYR A 72 14.27 -1.09 -4.64
N PRO A 73 15.50 -1.01 -5.18
CA PRO A 73 16.71 -1.07 -4.37
C PRO A 73 16.61 -0.17 -3.13
N LEU A 74 17.10 -0.67 -2.00
CA LEU A 74 16.95 -0.03 -0.69
C LEU A 74 18.23 0.71 -0.30
N ASP A 75 18.09 1.95 0.17
CA ASP A 75 19.15 2.73 0.80
C ASP A 75 18.79 3.01 2.26
N GLN A 76 19.58 2.45 3.18
CA GLN A 76 19.36 2.57 4.63
C GLN A 76 20.12 3.74 5.28
N THR A 77 21.16 4.25 4.62
CA THR A 77 22.20 5.07 5.28
C THR A 77 22.21 6.51 4.81
N THR A 78 21.80 6.79 3.57
CA THR A 78 21.89 8.13 2.99
C THR A 78 20.87 9.08 3.63
N ARG A 79 21.30 10.30 3.94
CA ARG A 79 20.41 11.37 4.44
C ARG A 79 19.38 11.76 3.38
N TRP A 80 18.18 12.11 3.84
CA TRP A 80 17.09 12.47 2.93
C TRP A 80 17.15 13.92 2.50
N SER A 81 17.00 14.13 1.20
CA SER A 81 16.59 15.37 0.57
C SER A 81 15.84 15.01 -0.71
N PHE A 82 14.84 15.82 -1.06
CA PHE A 82 14.19 15.75 -2.36
C PHE A 82 14.13 17.16 -2.92
N THR A 83 15.07 17.45 -3.80
CA THR A 83 15.26 18.76 -4.43
C THR A 83 14.63 18.79 -5.82
N SER A 84 14.57 19.98 -6.42
CA SER A 84 14.19 20.13 -7.83
C SER A 84 15.08 19.29 -8.77
N SER A 85 16.35 19.10 -8.43
CA SER A 85 17.29 18.26 -9.18
C SER A 85 16.89 16.78 -9.13
N ASP A 86 16.58 16.26 -7.94
CA ASP A 86 16.11 14.88 -7.78
C ASP A 86 14.82 14.63 -8.57
N GLY A 87 13.90 15.60 -8.54
CA GLY A 87 12.67 15.57 -9.33
C GLY A 87 12.93 15.59 -10.85
N ASN A 88 13.86 16.43 -11.33
CA ASN A 88 14.24 16.47 -12.75
C ASN A 88 14.91 15.16 -13.20
N ALA A 89 15.73 14.55 -12.34
CA ALA A 89 16.36 13.27 -12.65
C ALA A 89 15.32 12.16 -12.88
N LEU A 90 14.21 12.18 -12.15
CA LEU A 90 13.10 11.25 -12.35
C LEU A 90 12.37 11.50 -13.68
N LEU A 91 12.14 12.76 -14.05
CA LEU A 91 11.52 13.14 -15.34
C LEU A 91 12.40 12.81 -16.55
N GLY A 92 13.71 12.62 -16.34
CA GLY A 92 14.65 12.24 -17.39
C GLY A 92 15.01 13.39 -18.32
N ARG A 93 15.84 13.09 -19.33
CA ARG A 93 16.46 14.10 -20.21
C ARG A 93 15.45 14.95 -20.99
N ASN A 94 14.30 14.37 -21.37
CA ASN A 94 13.25 15.07 -22.09
C ASN A 94 12.21 15.73 -21.17
N GLY A 95 12.30 15.52 -19.84
CA GLY A 95 11.34 16.09 -18.89
C GLY A 95 9.96 15.41 -18.87
N GLU A 96 9.78 14.30 -19.58
CA GLU A 96 8.45 13.72 -19.84
C GLU A 96 8.18 12.41 -19.09
N ASN A 97 9.12 11.92 -18.27
CA ASN A 97 8.94 10.66 -17.55
C ASN A 97 8.10 10.82 -16.27
N TRP A 98 6.85 11.24 -16.45
CA TRP A 98 5.88 11.44 -15.38
C TRP A 98 5.47 10.15 -14.68
N GLY A 99 5.51 9.01 -15.38
CA GLY A 99 5.29 7.70 -14.73
C GLY A 99 6.36 7.37 -13.70
N LYS A 100 7.63 7.65 -13.98
CA LYS A 100 8.72 7.48 -13.00
C LYS A 100 8.63 8.52 -11.89
N PHE A 101 8.23 9.76 -12.21
CA PHE A 101 7.98 10.78 -11.20
C PHE A 101 6.84 10.37 -10.25
N LYS A 102 5.74 9.84 -10.79
CA LYS A 102 4.62 9.25 -10.03
C LYS A 102 5.11 8.16 -9.09
N ALA A 103 5.85 7.19 -9.61
CA ALA A 103 6.36 6.06 -8.85
C ALA A 103 7.34 6.44 -7.72
N ALA A 104 7.83 7.69 -7.68
CA ALA A 104 8.68 8.16 -6.60
C ALA A 104 7.92 8.71 -5.37
N HIS A 105 6.60 8.86 -5.47
CA HIS A 105 5.72 9.52 -4.53
C HIS A 105 4.67 8.55 -4.00
N THR A 106 4.10 8.83 -2.84
CA THR A 106 2.98 8.03 -2.29
C THR A 106 1.63 8.50 -2.83
N ILE A 107 1.50 9.80 -3.13
CA ILE A 107 0.21 10.43 -3.47
C ILE A 107 0.33 11.24 -4.77
N VAL A 108 -0.68 11.11 -5.64
CA VAL A 108 -1.02 12.00 -6.76
C VAL A 108 -2.38 12.65 -6.47
N LYS A 109 -2.38 13.91 -6.06
CA LYS A 109 -3.60 14.65 -5.74
C LYS A 109 -4.53 14.72 -6.96
N GLY A 110 -5.77 14.26 -6.80
CA GLY A 110 -6.75 14.20 -7.89
C GLY A 110 -6.58 13.05 -8.88
N GLY A 111 -5.65 12.13 -8.64
CA GLY A 111 -5.47 10.92 -9.45
C GLY A 111 -4.72 11.12 -10.77
N GLY A 112 -4.66 10.06 -11.58
CA GLY A 112 -4.05 10.07 -12.91
C GLY A 112 -2.52 10.28 -12.93
N THR A 113 -2.04 10.99 -13.96
CA THR A 113 -0.61 11.33 -14.15
C THR A 113 -0.47 12.79 -14.64
N PRO A 114 -0.84 13.77 -13.81
CA PRO A 114 -0.82 15.18 -14.20
C PRO A 114 0.62 15.66 -14.46
N LYS A 115 0.82 16.49 -15.49
CA LYS A 115 2.13 17.03 -15.87
C LYS A 115 2.50 18.29 -15.07
N ASN A 116 2.32 18.26 -13.76
CA ASN A 116 2.76 19.31 -12.85
C ASN A 116 3.30 18.70 -11.55
N LYS A 117 4.44 19.19 -11.06
CA LYS A 117 5.10 18.59 -9.88
C LYS A 117 4.29 18.77 -8.59
N GLY A 118 3.49 19.82 -8.49
CA GLY A 118 2.71 20.15 -7.28
C GLY A 118 1.59 19.16 -6.95
N ALA A 119 1.17 18.35 -7.93
CA ALA A 119 0.20 17.28 -7.72
C ALA A 119 0.78 16.07 -6.96
N TYR A 120 2.09 15.90 -6.92
CA TYR A 120 2.73 14.73 -6.31
C TYR A 120 3.22 15.06 -4.90
N ALA A 121 2.93 14.17 -3.95
CA ALA A 121 3.26 14.39 -2.55
C ALA A 121 3.96 13.18 -1.93
N LEU A 122 4.72 13.45 -0.86
CA LEU A 122 5.43 12.45 -0.07
C LEU A 122 6.46 11.66 -0.91
N PRO A 123 7.45 12.31 -1.53
CA PRO A 123 8.53 11.60 -2.18
C PRO A 123 9.31 10.78 -1.15
N HIS A 124 9.65 9.55 -1.52
CA HIS A 124 10.46 8.64 -0.71
C HIS A 124 11.40 7.76 -1.56
N HIS A 125 11.28 7.86 -2.89
CA HIS A 125 12.27 7.35 -3.83
C HIS A 125 12.97 8.49 -4.56
N LYS A 126 14.19 8.24 -5.04
CA LYS A 126 14.89 9.10 -6.02
C LYS A 126 15.94 8.30 -6.78
N ILE A 127 16.54 8.92 -7.79
CA ILE A 127 17.62 8.28 -8.55
C ILE A 127 18.89 8.19 -7.70
N LYS A 128 19.45 6.98 -7.60
CA LYS A 128 20.79 6.71 -7.07
C LYS A 128 21.49 5.73 -8.01
N GLY A 129 22.69 6.07 -8.49
CA GLY A 129 23.44 5.21 -9.40
C GLY A 129 22.67 4.84 -10.68
N GLY A 130 21.84 5.75 -11.20
CA GLY A 130 21.07 5.54 -12.44
C GLY A 130 19.73 4.82 -12.28
N GLN A 131 19.38 4.32 -11.08
CA GLN A 131 18.14 3.59 -10.81
C GLN A 131 17.27 4.28 -9.75
N VAL A 132 15.96 4.09 -9.84
CA VAL A 132 15.03 4.50 -8.77
C VAL A 132 15.34 3.66 -7.54
N THR A 133 15.54 4.31 -6.40
CA THR A 133 15.94 3.69 -5.13
C THR A 133 15.04 4.21 -4.03
N THR A 134 14.56 3.33 -3.14
CA THR A 134 13.82 3.69 -1.93
C THR A 134 14.79 4.10 -0.84
N PHE A 135 14.59 5.26 -0.23
CA PHE A 135 15.43 5.72 0.87
C PHE A 135 14.70 5.57 2.19
N TRP A 136 15.32 4.89 3.16
CA TRP A 136 14.76 4.75 4.50
C TRP A 136 14.45 6.10 5.14
N SER A 137 15.41 7.02 5.02
CA SER A 137 15.26 8.41 5.47
C SER A 137 14.12 9.15 4.75
N GLY A 138 13.85 8.81 3.48
CA GLY A 138 12.72 9.31 2.69
C GLY A 138 11.38 8.76 3.17
N VAL A 139 11.29 7.46 3.42
CA VAL A 139 10.09 6.82 3.99
C VAL A 139 9.72 7.44 5.34
N ARG A 140 10.71 7.68 6.21
CA ARG A 140 10.50 8.39 7.49
C ARG A 140 10.00 9.83 7.28
N ALA A 141 10.62 10.56 6.35
CA ALA A 141 10.25 11.94 6.04
C ALA A 141 8.85 12.07 5.41
N ALA A 142 8.44 11.08 4.60
CA ALA A 142 7.10 10.96 4.04
C ALA A 142 6.08 10.68 5.15
N ARG A 143 6.34 9.69 6.01
CA ARG A 143 5.47 9.39 7.17
C ARG A 143 5.25 10.60 8.07
N GLN A 144 6.29 11.38 8.36
CA GLN A 144 6.19 12.57 9.20
C GLN A 144 5.29 13.67 8.61
N ARG A 145 5.18 13.73 7.28
CA ARG A 145 4.38 14.74 6.57
C ARG A 145 2.99 14.26 6.19
N LEU A 146 2.69 12.98 6.36
CA LEU A 146 1.45 12.37 5.88
C LEU A 146 0.21 13.10 6.40
N SER A 147 0.15 13.46 7.69
CA SER A 147 -0.99 14.20 8.26
C SER A 147 -1.13 15.63 7.75
N ALA A 148 -0.04 16.24 7.29
CA ALA A 148 -0.01 17.62 6.79
C ALA A 148 -0.34 17.72 5.29
N VAL A 149 -0.49 16.61 4.57
CA VAL A 149 -0.89 16.64 3.15
C VAL A 149 -2.32 17.15 3.04
N SER A 150 -2.49 18.29 2.39
CA SER A 150 -3.77 18.88 2.03
C SER A 150 -4.25 18.41 0.65
N GLY A 151 -5.56 18.54 0.41
CA GLY A 151 -6.18 18.14 -0.85
C GLY A 151 -6.26 16.63 -1.05
N VAL A 152 -6.34 15.88 0.05
CA VAL A 152 -6.58 14.43 0.08
C VAL A 152 -7.65 14.11 1.14
N SER A 153 -8.53 13.20 0.80
CA SER A 153 -9.54 12.56 1.66
C SER A 153 -8.90 11.64 2.70
N ASP A 154 -9.70 11.22 3.69
CA ASP A 154 -9.26 10.28 4.70
C ASP A 154 -8.94 8.90 4.14
N ALA A 155 -9.69 8.44 3.13
CA ALA A 155 -9.43 7.17 2.45
C ALA A 155 -8.05 7.18 1.75
N GLU A 156 -7.71 8.28 1.08
CA GLU A 156 -6.39 8.47 0.44
C GLU A 156 -5.28 8.52 1.49
N ARG A 157 -5.52 9.17 2.63
CA ARG A 157 -4.57 9.22 3.75
C ARG A 157 -4.36 7.84 4.37
N GLN A 158 -5.42 7.05 4.52
CA GLN A 158 -5.36 5.66 4.99
C GLN A 158 -4.58 4.77 4.02
N GLY A 159 -4.84 4.89 2.70
CA GLY A 159 -4.08 4.17 1.67
C GLY A 159 -2.60 4.54 1.69
N ALA A 160 -2.29 5.83 1.76
CA ALA A 160 -0.90 6.29 1.89
C ALA A 160 -0.23 5.81 3.19
N ALA A 161 -0.97 5.66 4.29
CA ALA A 161 -0.46 5.08 5.53
C ALA A 161 -0.07 3.61 5.36
N ARG A 162 -0.91 2.81 4.68
CA ARG A 162 -0.64 1.41 4.35
C ARG A 162 0.57 1.25 3.43
N HIS A 163 0.64 2.04 2.36
CA HIS A 163 1.79 2.11 1.46
C HIS A 163 3.10 2.33 2.23
N LEU A 164 3.13 3.35 3.10
CA LEU A 164 4.32 3.65 3.89
C LEU A 164 4.63 2.55 4.90
N ALA A 165 3.62 1.93 5.53
CA ALA A 165 3.81 0.80 6.44
C ALA A 165 4.46 -0.40 5.72
N ARG A 166 4.12 -0.63 4.44
CA ARG A 166 4.75 -1.67 3.61
C ARG A 166 6.23 -1.38 3.38
N HIS A 167 6.60 -0.13 3.08
CA HIS A 167 8.02 0.25 3.01
C HIS A 167 8.76 0.09 4.35
N TYR A 168 8.13 0.39 5.50
CA TYR A 168 8.76 0.09 6.81
C TYR A 168 9.15 -1.39 6.91
N ARG A 169 8.26 -2.29 6.49
CA ARG A 169 8.50 -3.74 6.47
C ARG A 169 9.60 -4.14 5.48
N GLU A 170 9.69 -3.51 4.30
CA GLU A 170 10.82 -3.74 3.36
C GLU A 170 12.19 -3.44 3.99
N PHE A 171 12.25 -2.44 4.86
CA PHE A 171 13.46 -2.08 5.61
C PHE A 171 13.67 -2.93 6.88
N GLY A 172 12.84 -3.95 7.13
CA GLY A 172 12.85 -4.74 8.35
C GLY A 172 12.54 -3.91 9.60
N LYS A 173 11.72 -2.86 9.46
CA LYS A 173 11.32 -1.96 10.54
C LYS A 173 9.86 -2.19 10.90
N THR A 174 9.54 -2.08 12.18
CA THR A 174 8.15 -2.07 12.64
C THR A 174 7.51 -0.72 12.29
N PRO A 175 6.38 -0.70 11.57
CA PRO A 175 5.62 0.53 11.34
C PRO A 175 5.21 1.16 12.69
N PRO A 176 5.31 2.49 12.85
CA PRO A 176 4.87 3.17 14.07
C PRO A 176 3.36 3.03 14.25
N ALA A 177 2.90 2.99 15.51
CA ALA A 177 1.48 2.90 15.85
C ALA A 177 0.63 3.97 15.13
N SER A 178 1.15 5.20 15.00
CA SER A 178 0.42 6.26 14.30
C SER A 178 0.16 5.97 12.81
N LEU A 179 0.95 5.11 12.14
CA LEU A 179 0.62 4.67 10.78
C LEU A 179 -0.51 3.66 10.81
N ALA A 180 -0.55 2.77 11.80
CA ALA A 180 -1.65 1.83 11.97
C ALA A 180 -2.96 2.56 12.32
N GLU A 181 -2.89 3.58 13.19
CA GLU A 181 -4.02 4.46 13.50
C GLU A 181 -4.53 5.20 12.24
N LEU A 182 -3.60 5.80 11.48
CA LEU A 182 -3.95 6.49 10.24
C LEU A 182 -4.45 5.56 9.14
N ALA A 183 -4.07 4.28 9.15
CA ALA A 183 -4.55 3.28 8.18
C ALA A 183 -6.00 2.85 8.44
N GLY A 184 -6.61 3.29 9.56
CA GLY A 184 -7.99 2.99 9.96
C GLY A 184 -8.15 1.65 10.68
N GLN A 185 -9.31 1.46 11.33
CA GLN A 185 -9.64 0.27 12.14
C GLN A 185 -9.52 -1.06 11.36
N SER A 186 -9.75 -1.06 10.04
CA SER A 186 -9.54 -2.23 9.17
C SER A 186 -8.11 -2.80 9.27
N TYR A 187 -7.09 -1.96 9.49
CA TYR A 187 -5.70 -2.40 9.64
C TYR A 187 -5.40 -2.96 11.05
N ALA A 188 -6.10 -2.44 12.07
CA ALA A 188 -6.05 -2.98 13.42
C ALA A 188 -6.76 -4.34 13.48
N ASP A 189 -7.86 -4.52 12.76
CA ASP A 189 -8.60 -5.78 12.71
C ASP A 189 -7.82 -6.87 11.95
N ALA A 190 -7.18 -6.56 10.82
CA ALA A 190 -6.36 -7.52 10.10
C ALA A 190 -5.13 -7.98 10.93
N ASN A 191 -4.43 -7.06 11.60
CA ASN A 191 -3.32 -7.43 12.48
C ASN A 191 -3.78 -8.11 13.77
N SER A 192 -4.95 -7.76 14.31
CA SER A 192 -5.55 -8.43 15.48
C SER A 192 -6.01 -9.84 15.13
N VAL A 193 -6.53 -10.06 13.92
CA VAL A 193 -6.86 -11.39 13.39
C VAL A 193 -5.59 -12.22 13.18
N ILE A 194 -4.53 -11.65 12.59
CA ILE A 194 -3.23 -12.32 12.44
C ILE A 194 -2.60 -12.63 13.81
N ALA A 195 -2.68 -11.70 14.77
CA ALA A 195 -2.20 -11.92 16.14
C ALA A 195 -3.02 -12.97 16.89
N MET A 196 -4.36 -12.95 16.77
CA MET A 196 -5.26 -13.98 17.29
C MET A 196 -4.99 -15.36 16.67
N MET A 197 -4.72 -15.44 15.37
CA MET A 197 -4.38 -16.68 14.68
C MET A 197 -3.02 -17.23 15.14
N LYS A 198 -2.03 -16.36 15.35
CA LYS A 198 -0.73 -16.75 15.94
C LYS A 198 -0.87 -17.22 17.39
N LEU A 199 -1.69 -16.56 18.20
CA LEU A 199 -1.97 -16.97 19.59
C LEU A 199 -2.73 -18.29 19.68
N ARG A 200 -3.74 -18.52 18.82
CA ARG A 200 -4.49 -19.79 18.78
C ARG A 200 -3.63 -20.96 18.31
N SER A 201 -2.69 -20.75 17.39
CA SER A 201 -1.75 -21.79 16.96
C SER A 201 -0.69 -22.12 18.02
N ALA A 202 -0.25 -21.13 18.82
CA ALA A 202 0.63 -21.36 19.96
C ALA A 202 -0.10 -22.09 21.12
N ALA A 203 -1.33 -21.71 21.43
CA ALA A 203 -2.13 -22.33 22.49
C ALA A 203 -2.44 -23.82 22.21
N ARG A 204 -2.65 -24.20 20.94
CA ARG A 204 -2.86 -25.61 20.53
C ARG A 204 -1.61 -26.49 20.60
N ARG A 205 -0.41 -25.91 20.63
CA ARG A 205 0.84 -26.66 20.79
C ARG A 205 1.22 -26.91 22.25
N LEU A 206 0.59 -26.19 23.18
CA LEU A 206 0.80 -26.31 24.62
C LEU A 206 -0.26 -27.19 25.32
N SER A 207 -1.26 -27.66 24.57
CA SER A 207 -2.35 -28.51 25.06
C SER A 207 -2.23 -29.97 24.58
N VAL A 208 -1.01 -30.38 24.21
CA VAL A 208 -0.63 -31.77 23.88
C VAL A 208 0.53 -32.19 24.77
#